data_AF-A0A2Z6D2T7-F1
#
_entry.id   AF-A0A2Z6D2T7-F1
#
_cell.length_a   1.000
_cell.length_b   1.000
_cell.length_c   1.000
_cell.angle_alpha   90.00
_cell.angle_beta   90.00
_cell.angle_gamma   90.00
#
_symmetry.space_group_name_H-M   'P 1'
#
loop_
_entity.id
_entity.type
_entity.pdbx_description
1 polymer ?
#
loop_
_entity_poly.entity_id
_entity_poly.type
_entity_poly.pdbx_seq_one_letter_code
_entity_poly.pdbx_strand_id
1 'polypeptide(L)'
;MKYLTPKDTNSQFKGEPAPQSQPKKNGSGILELLAQWIVTFISFPVIFISHIIAQFVTPGTSGYKLVGAIGFWIGTLLSTDSIWQVLFQGKPLLPWFETEWVGWIGWLQLPFNVLFWISFGISALVQVMEARTLRGKDPATARNEFEESKQYTLGTKPTGNIDLTVALWGDYKRAGLKERYTGGAIALFFWLIDIITTFVGRWPFQYTNPLSIIACFGYNIVAMMAGEIGYSIWKLTK
;
A
#
# COMPACT_ATOMS: atom_id res chain seq x y z
N MET A 1 17.52 -18.39 -87.04
CA MET A 1 17.95 -17.25 -87.87
C MET A 1 18.53 -16.17 -86.97
N LYS A 2 19.70 -15.65 -87.37
CA LYS A 2 20.27 -14.31 -87.12
C LYS A 2 20.32 -13.72 -85.70
N TYR A 3 21.56 -13.60 -85.23
CA TYR A 3 22.09 -12.64 -84.25
C TYR A 3 21.67 -11.20 -84.51
N LEU A 4 21.47 -10.41 -83.43
CA LEU A 4 21.88 -9.00 -83.28
C LEU A 4 21.95 -8.61 -81.78
N THR A 5 23.16 -8.39 -81.26
CA THR A 5 23.51 -7.42 -80.18
C THR A 5 23.55 -5.99 -80.77
N PRO A 6 23.82 -4.85 -80.05
CA PRO A 6 24.09 -4.59 -78.62
C PRO A 6 23.31 -3.36 -78.04
N LYS A 7 23.50 -3.00 -76.75
CA LYS A 7 23.96 -1.64 -76.39
C LYS A 7 24.46 -1.52 -74.96
N ASP A 8 25.74 -1.21 -74.86
CA ASP A 8 26.47 -0.80 -73.67
C ASP A 8 25.97 0.54 -73.08
N THR A 9 25.89 0.54 -71.75
CA THR A 9 26.63 1.43 -70.84
C THR A 9 26.76 2.90 -71.23
N ASN A 10 25.95 3.74 -70.58
CA ASN A 10 26.33 5.12 -70.24
C ASN A 10 25.42 5.62 -69.10
N SER A 11 25.91 5.52 -67.86
CA SER A 11 25.45 6.44 -66.82
C SER A 11 26.68 7.04 -66.16
N GLN A 12 26.76 8.35 -66.32
CA GLN A 12 27.88 9.20 -66.00
C GLN A 12 28.15 9.21 -64.51
N PHE A 13 29.43 9.16 -64.16
CA PHE A 13 29.96 9.62 -62.89
C PHE A 13 29.44 11.05 -62.63
N LYS A 14 28.57 11.21 -61.63
CA LYS A 14 28.17 12.52 -61.11
C LYS A 14 28.83 12.67 -59.74
N GLY A 15 29.71 13.66 -59.67
CA GLY A 15 30.71 13.85 -58.62
C GLY A 15 30.18 14.03 -57.21
N GLU A 16 31.10 13.87 -56.27
CA GLU A 16 30.95 14.18 -54.85
C GLU A 16 30.31 15.56 -54.66
N PRO A 17 29.26 15.68 -53.83
CA PRO A 17 28.88 16.97 -53.30
C PRO A 17 29.95 17.43 -52.30
N ALA A 18 30.49 18.62 -52.55
CA ALA A 18 31.40 19.34 -51.67
C ALA A 18 30.88 19.39 -50.22
N PRO A 19 31.76 19.41 -49.19
CA PRO A 19 31.33 19.47 -47.80
C PRO A 19 30.56 20.77 -47.56
N GLN A 20 29.25 20.65 -47.32
CA GLN A 20 28.44 21.75 -46.84
C GLN A 20 29.01 22.21 -45.49
N SER A 21 29.48 23.46 -45.48
CA SER A 21 29.91 24.16 -44.28
C SER A 21 28.79 24.14 -43.23
N GLN A 22 29.06 23.50 -42.09
CA GLN A 22 28.19 23.59 -40.92
C GLN A 22 28.03 25.07 -40.53
N PRO A 23 26.82 25.55 -40.21
CA PRO A 23 26.64 26.91 -39.71
C PRO A 23 27.38 27.03 -38.37
N LYS A 24 28.32 27.98 -38.29
CA LYS A 24 29.05 28.35 -37.06
C LYS A 24 28.05 28.77 -35.97
N LYS A 25 27.66 27.83 -35.10
CA LYS A 25 27.00 28.07 -33.80
C LYS A 25 28.07 28.52 -32.80
N ASN A 26 28.31 29.82 -32.63
CA ASN A 26 29.41 30.28 -31.73
C ASN A 26 29.08 31.48 -30.83
N GLY A 27 27.82 31.69 -30.44
CA GLY A 27 27.49 32.70 -29.41
C GLY A 27 26.15 32.49 -28.71
N SER A 28 25.10 32.13 -29.46
CA SER A 28 23.78 31.84 -28.90
C SER A 28 23.77 30.57 -28.04
N GLY A 29 24.60 29.58 -28.36
CA GLY A 29 24.69 28.33 -27.60
C GLY A 29 25.26 28.49 -26.19
N ILE A 30 26.14 29.47 -25.95
CA ILE A 30 26.72 29.72 -24.61
C ILE A 30 25.72 30.43 -23.70
N LEU A 31 24.97 31.38 -24.25
CA LEU A 31 23.87 32.06 -23.55
C LEU A 31 22.71 31.11 -23.25
N GLU A 32 22.37 30.24 -24.21
CA GLU A 32 21.37 29.20 -24.02
C GLU A 32 21.81 28.16 -22.98
N LEU A 33 23.09 27.76 -23.00
CA LEU A 33 23.67 26.88 -21.98
C LEU A 33 23.65 27.54 -20.59
N LEU A 34 24.05 28.81 -20.45
CA LEU A 34 24.01 29.55 -19.19
C LEU A 34 22.58 29.73 -18.67
N ALA A 35 21.62 30.05 -19.55
CA ALA A 35 20.22 30.13 -19.19
C ALA A 35 19.69 28.78 -18.69
N GLN A 36 20.06 27.69 -19.36
CA GLN A 36 19.69 26.33 -18.94
C GLN A 36 20.32 25.95 -17.59
N TRP A 37 21.56 26.32 -17.33
CA TRP A 37 22.22 26.11 -16.03
C TRP A 37 21.56 26.92 -14.92
N ILE A 38 21.24 28.19 -15.14
CA ILE A 38 20.57 29.05 -14.15
C ILE A 38 19.17 28.50 -13.85
N VAL A 39 18.37 28.18 -14.87
CA VAL A 39 17.04 27.59 -14.69
C VAL A 39 17.13 26.25 -13.97
N THR A 40 18.10 25.41 -14.31
CA THR A 40 18.29 24.10 -13.64
C THR A 40 18.68 24.29 -12.18
N PHE A 41 19.57 25.23 -11.87
CA PHE A 41 20.01 25.49 -10.50
C PHE A 41 18.88 26.05 -9.64
N ILE A 42 18.06 26.95 -10.19
CA ILE A 42 16.88 27.51 -9.50
C ILE A 42 15.77 26.46 -9.35
N SER A 43 15.62 25.56 -10.34
CA SER A 43 14.61 24.50 -10.32
C SER A 43 15.02 23.29 -9.48
N PHE A 44 16.31 23.11 -9.21
CA PHE A 44 16.84 21.95 -8.49
C PHE A 44 16.19 21.74 -7.12
N PRO A 45 15.99 22.76 -6.25
CA PRO A 45 15.28 22.58 -4.99
C PRO A 45 13.83 22.12 -5.18
N VAL A 46 13.13 22.66 -6.18
CA VAL A 46 11.73 22.32 -6.45
C VAL A 46 11.60 20.90 -6.98
N ILE A 47 12.48 20.49 -7.90
CA ILE A 47 12.53 19.14 -8.46
C ILE A 47 12.93 18.13 -7.38
N PHE A 48 13.87 18.50 -6.52
CA PHE A 48 14.29 17.65 -5.40
C PHE A 48 13.15 17.43 -4.41
N ILE A 49 12.46 18.50 -3.99
CA ILE A 49 11.28 18.40 -3.10
C ILE A 49 10.17 17.59 -3.78
N SER A 50 9.91 17.81 -5.07
CA SER A 50 8.87 17.07 -5.78
C SER A 50 9.18 15.57 -5.85
N HIS A 51 10.45 15.20 -6.03
CA HIS A 51 10.86 13.79 -5.98
C HIS A 51 10.72 13.19 -4.59
N ILE A 52 11.05 13.94 -3.53
CA ILE A 52 10.82 13.49 -2.15
C ILE A 52 9.34 13.26 -1.91
N ILE A 53 8.48 14.22 -2.26
CA ILE A 53 7.03 14.10 -2.09
C ILE A 53 6.48 12.94 -2.93
N ALA A 54 6.93 12.79 -4.17
CA ALA A 54 6.53 11.68 -5.03
C ALA A 54 6.87 10.32 -4.41
N GLN A 55 8.01 10.19 -3.72
CA GLN A 55 8.35 8.97 -2.98
C GLN A 55 7.33 8.63 -1.90
N PHE A 56 6.63 9.60 -1.30
CA PHE A 56 5.65 9.36 -0.23
C PHE A 56 4.19 9.27 -0.70
N VAL A 57 3.87 9.80 -1.89
CA VAL A 57 2.50 9.86 -2.41
C VAL A 57 2.23 8.80 -3.48
N THR A 58 3.24 8.40 -4.26
CA THR A 58 3.08 7.43 -5.34
C THR A 58 2.93 6.01 -4.79
N PRO A 59 1.82 5.29 -5.09
CA PRO A 59 1.66 3.90 -4.70
C PRO A 59 2.84 3.01 -5.16
N GLY A 60 3.32 2.15 -4.27
CA GLY A 60 4.33 1.13 -4.60
C GLY A 60 5.80 1.55 -4.37
N THR A 61 6.08 2.85 -4.23
CA THR A 61 7.42 3.35 -3.89
C THR A 61 7.84 2.98 -2.45
N SER A 62 9.14 3.10 -2.16
CA SER A 62 9.67 2.81 -0.82
C SER A 62 9.16 3.78 0.24
N GLY A 63 9.08 5.08 -0.07
CA GLY A 63 8.55 6.10 0.85
C GLY A 63 7.07 5.88 1.18
N TYR A 64 6.25 5.53 0.19
CA TYR A 64 4.84 5.22 0.39
C TYR A 64 4.65 3.98 1.29
N LYS A 65 5.45 2.93 1.07
CA LYS A 65 5.47 1.75 1.93
C LYS A 65 5.95 2.07 3.35
N LEU A 66 6.90 2.98 3.52
CA LEU A 66 7.36 3.45 4.84
C LEU A 66 6.25 4.21 5.57
N VAL A 67 5.53 5.10 4.91
CA VAL A 67 4.36 5.80 5.49
C VAL A 67 3.29 4.80 5.91
N GLY A 68 3.02 3.79 5.09
CA GLY A 68 2.13 2.70 5.46
C GLY A 68 2.61 1.94 6.69
N ALA A 69 3.89 1.61 6.77
CA ALA A 69 4.45 0.90 7.92
C ALA A 69 4.32 1.73 9.21
N ILE A 70 4.63 3.02 9.14
CA ILE A 70 4.47 3.95 10.27
C ILE A 70 2.99 4.04 10.67
N GLY A 71 2.10 4.20 9.71
CA GLY A 71 0.64 4.22 9.94
C GLY A 71 0.16 2.94 10.61
N PHE A 72 0.67 1.78 10.16
CA PHE A 72 0.35 0.48 10.77
C PHE A 72 0.81 0.44 12.22
N TRP A 73 2.09 0.69 12.50
CA TRP A 73 2.62 0.64 13.88
C TRP A 73 1.92 1.61 14.82
N ILE A 74 1.67 2.85 14.38
CA ILE A 74 0.95 3.85 15.17
C ILE A 74 -0.50 3.39 15.39
N GLY A 75 -1.20 2.97 14.34
CA GLY A 75 -2.56 2.47 14.44
C GLY A 75 -2.67 1.24 15.35
N THR A 76 -1.73 0.29 15.24
CA THR A 76 -1.66 -0.89 16.12
C THR A 76 -1.46 -0.46 17.56
N LEU A 77 -0.58 0.51 17.83
CA LEU A 77 -0.34 1.03 19.17
C LEU A 77 -1.57 1.72 19.75
N LEU A 78 -2.30 2.51 18.95
CA LEU A 78 -3.52 3.20 19.35
C LEU A 78 -4.64 2.20 19.71
N SER A 79 -4.86 1.18 18.88
CA SER A 79 -5.82 0.10 19.16
C SER A 79 -5.36 -0.79 20.33
N THR A 80 -4.05 -0.99 20.49
CA THR A 80 -3.48 -1.73 21.64
C THR A 80 -3.88 -1.09 22.96
N ASP A 81 -3.92 0.25 23.04
CA ASP A 81 -4.34 0.95 24.26
C ASP A 81 -5.79 0.62 24.63
N SER A 82 -6.70 0.57 23.66
CA SER A 82 -8.10 0.19 23.91
C SER A 82 -8.25 -1.26 24.36
N ILE A 83 -7.53 -2.20 23.74
CA ILE A 83 -7.52 -3.62 24.15
C ILE A 83 -6.92 -3.77 25.55
N TRP A 84 -5.83 -3.08 25.82
CA TRP A 84 -5.13 -3.06 27.11
C TRP A 84 -6.04 -2.59 28.25
N GLN A 85 -6.77 -1.49 28.03
CA GLN A 85 -7.72 -0.96 29.00
C GLN A 85 -8.92 -1.89 29.20
N VAL A 86 -9.51 -2.41 28.13
CA VAL A 86 -10.78 -3.17 28.22
C VAL A 86 -10.56 -4.61 28.70
N LEU A 87 -9.57 -5.33 28.14
CA LEU A 87 -9.36 -6.74 28.46
C LEU A 87 -8.51 -6.95 29.71
N PHE A 88 -7.52 -6.09 29.93
CA PHE A 88 -6.56 -6.27 31.03
C PHE A 88 -6.73 -5.26 32.16
N GLN A 89 -7.72 -4.36 32.05
CA GLN A 89 -7.97 -3.29 33.05
C GLN A 89 -6.71 -2.46 33.31
N GLY A 90 -5.86 -2.33 32.28
CA GLY A 90 -4.61 -1.63 32.38
C GLY A 90 -4.81 -0.13 32.38
N LYS A 91 -3.90 0.61 33.03
CA LYS A 91 -3.89 2.08 32.94
C LYS A 91 -3.68 2.51 31.49
N PRO A 92 -4.36 3.56 30.99
CA PRO A 92 -4.18 4.02 29.62
C PRO A 92 -2.71 4.20 29.23
N LEU A 93 -2.34 3.70 28.07
CA LEU A 93 -0.98 3.81 27.54
C LEU A 93 -0.70 5.23 27.08
N LEU A 94 -1.71 5.97 26.66
CA LEU A 94 -1.56 7.27 26.04
C LEU A 94 -2.32 8.35 26.82
N PRO A 95 -1.83 9.61 26.83
CA PRO A 95 -2.42 10.67 27.63
C PRO A 95 -3.67 11.30 26.99
N TRP A 96 -4.05 10.87 25.78
CA TRP A 96 -5.10 11.55 25.01
C TRP A 96 -6.48 11.13 25.51
N PHE A 97 -7.25 12.12 25.97
CA PHE A 97 -8.61 11.91 26.49
C PHE A 97 -8.63 10.98 27.70
N GLU A 98 -7.63 11.09 28.57
CA GLU A 98 -7.49 10.33 29.82
C GLU A 98 -7.01 11.26 30.95
N THR A 99 -7.46 11.00 32.18
CA THR A 99 -6.99 11.74 33.37
C THR A 99 -5.73 11.15 33.97
N GLU A 100 -5.58 9.83 33.91
CA GLU A 100 -4.39 9.10 34.31
C GLU A 100 -3.89 8.24 33.15
N TRP A 101 -2.57 8.14 33.00
CA TRP A 101 -1.93 7.27 32.02
C TRP A 101 -0.63 6.72 32.59
N VAL A 102 -0.07 5.72 31.93
CA VAL A 102 1.17 5.01 32.35
C VAL A 102 2.36 5.95 32.54
N GLY A 103 2.36 7.12 31.88
CA GLY A 103 3.42 8.11 31.98
C GLY A 103 4.68 7.72 31.21
N TRP A 104 5.54 8.71 30.92
CA TRP A 104 6.76 8.48 30.13
C TRP A 104 7.72 7.47 30.75
N ILE A 105 7.79 7.40 32.08
CA ILE A 105 8.61 6.40 32.78
C ILE A 105 7.97 5.02 32.70
N GLY A 106 6.65 4.93 32.86
CA GLY A 106 5.94 3.65 32.73
C GLY A 106 6.04 3.08 31.31
N TRP A 107 6.18 3.92 30.29
CA TRP A 107 6.48 3.48 28.92
C TRP A 107 7.77 2.68 28.81
N LEU A 108 8.79 3.02 29.60
CA LEU A 108 10.05 2.26 29.64
C LEU A 108 9.85 0.89 30.30
N GLN A 109 8.81 0.73 31.12
CA GLN A 109 8.48 -0.50 31.83
C GLN A 109 7.52 -1.40 31.03
N LEU A 110 6.70 -0.84 30.14
CA LEU A 110 5.73 -1.58 29.31
C LEU A 110 6.33 -2.79 28.56
N PRO A 111 7.53 -2.71 27.93
CA PRO A 111 8.12 -3.84 27.24
C PRO A 111 8.42 -5.05 28.13
N PHE A 112 8.49 -4.87 29.45
CA PHE A 112 8.71 -5.95 30.42
C PHE A 112 7.39 -6.56 30.92
N ASN A 113 6.25 -6.00 30.52
CA ASN A 113 4.93 -6.52 30.86
C ASN A 113 4.41 -7.44 29.75
N VAL A 114 4.22 -8.72 30.07
CA VAL A 114 3.71 -9.72 29.10
C VAL A 114 2.31 -9.38 28.59
N LEU A 115 1.45 -8.79 29.43
CA LEU A 115 0.09 -8.43 29.05
C LEU A 115 0.07 -7.34 27.97
N PHE A 116 1.07 -6.47 27.94
CA PHE A 116 1.22 -5.46 26.89
C PHE A 116 1.46 -6.13 25.53
N TRP A 117 2.36 -7.10 25.47
CA TRP A 117 2.62 -7.86 24.24
C TRP A 117 1.44 -8.70 23.77
N ILE A 118 0.66 -9.24 24.70
CA ILE A 118 -0.59 -9.94 24.35
C ILE A 118 -1.59 -8.94 23.75
N SER A 119 -1.78 -7.79 24.38
CA SER A 119 -2.66 -6.72 23.86
C SER A 119 -2.22 -6.27 22.47
N PHE A 120 -0.92 -6.05 22.31
CA PHE A 120 -0.32 -5.63 21.05
C PHE A 120 -0.48 -6.71 19.96
N GLY A 121 -0.28 -7.97 20.31
CA GLY A 121 -0.47 -9.10 19.40
C GLY A 121 -1.92 -9.24 18.94
N ILE A 122 -2.89 -9.09 19.85
CA ILE A 122 -4.31 -9.10 19.49
C ILE A 122 -4.63 -7.93 18.54
N SER A 123 -4.22 -6.71 18.90
CA SER A 123 -4.41 -5.52 18.06
C SER A 123 -3.84 -5.71 16.65
N ALA A 124 -2.59 -6.17 16.55
CA ALA A 124 -1.94 -6.41 15.26
C ALA A 124 -2.69 -7.44 14.43
N LEU A 125 -3.17 -8.54 15.05
CA LEU A 125 -3.93 -9.57 14.35
C LEU A 125 -5.28 -9.04 13.83
N VAL A 126 -6.00 -8.27 14.64
CA VAL A 126 -7.27 -7.64 14.25
C VAL A 126 -7.05 -6.75 13.03
N GLN A 127 -6.09 -5.83 13.08
CA GLN A 127 -5.83 -4.89 11.99
C GLN A 127 -5.36 -5.57 10.70
N VAL A 128 -4.55 -6.64 10.82
CA VAL A 128 -4.13 -7.44 9.66
C VAL A 128 -5.32 -8.16 9.04
N MET A 129 -6.21 -8.72 9.86
CA MET A 129 -7.40 -9.41 9.39
C MET A 129 -8.36 -8.44 8.70
N GLU A 130 -8.65 -7.30 9.31
CA GLU A 130 -9.51 -6.26 8.74
C GLU A 130 -8.95 -5.75 7.41
N ALA A 131 -7.67 -5.39 7.37
CA ALA A 131 -7.02 -4.93 6.14
C ALA A 131 -7.07 -5.95 4.99
N ARG A 132 -6.87 -7.24 5.30
CA ARG A 132 -6.96 -8.32 4.29
C ARG A 132 -8.37 -8.54 3.77
N THR A 133 -9.38 -8.31 4.61
CA THR A 133 -10.78 -8.49 4.23
C THR A 133 -11.34 -7.29 3.45
N LEU A 134 -10.89 -6.07 3.73
CA LEU A 134 -11.24 -4.85 3.00
C LEU A 134 -10.61 -4.82 1.60
N ARG A 135 -9.34 -5.25 1.48
CA ARG A 135 -8.70 -5.48 0.18
C ARG A 135 -9.07 -6.86 -0.36
N GLY A 136 -10.31 -6.99 -0.81
CA GLY A 136 -10.76 -8.16 -1.56
C GLY A 136 -9.77 -8.52 -2.68
N LYS A 137 -9.72 -9.82 -3.04
CA LYS A 137 -8.80 -10.31 -4.07
C LYS A 137 -9.04 -9.61 -5.41
N ASP A 138 -7.99 -9.04 -5.98
CA ASP A 138 -8.01 -8.37 -7.28
C ASP A 138 -8.56 -9.34 -8.36
N PRO A 139 -9.58 -8.96 -9.15
CA PRO A 139 -10.20 -9.85 -10.13
C PRO A 139 -9.22 -10.44 -11.14
N ALA A 140 -8.18 -9.69 -11.54
CA ALA A 140 -7.15 -10.18 -12.45
C ALA A 140 -6.25 -11.22 -11.77
N THR A 141 -5.88 -11.00 -10.51
CA THR A 141 -5.12 -11.97 -9.70
C THR A 141 -5.92 -13.26 -9.45
N ALA A 142 -7.22 -13.14 -9.15
CA ALA A 142 -8.11 -14.30 -8.99
C ALA A 142 -8.31 -15.06 -10.31
N ARG A 143 -8.35 -14.35 -11.44
CA ARG A 143 -8.41 -14.95 -12.77
C ARG A 143 -7.13 -15.69 -13.13
N ASN A 144 -5.96 -15.11 -12.86
CA ASN A 144 -4.67 -15.74 -13.17
C ASN A 144 -4.45 -17.02 -12.34
N GLU A 145 -4.74 -17.01 -11.04
CA GLU A 145 -4.67 -18.25 -10.23
C GLU A 145 -5.64 -19.34 -10.73
N PHE A 146 -6.82 -18.97 -11.21
CA PHE A 146 -7.77 -19.90 -11.81
C PHE A 146 -7.26 -20.47 -13.14
N GLU A 147 -6.63 -19.63 -13.98
CA GLU A 147 -6.06 -20.05 -15.26
C GLU A 147 -4.80 -20.93 -15.07
N GLU A 148 -3.96 -20.65 -14.07
CA GLU A 148 -2.80 -21.48 -13.71
C GLU A 148 -3.20 -22.84 -13.13
N SER A 149 -4.23 -22.89 -12.28
CA SER A 149 -4.74 -24.15 -11.72
C SER A 149 -5.47 -25.03 -12.75
N LYS A 150 -5.96 -24.44 -13.85
CA LYS A 150 -6.55 -25.16 -15.00
C LYS A 150 -5.54 -26.02 -15.77
N GLN A 151 -4.23 -25.76 -15.64
CA GLN A 151 -3.19 -26.50 -16.38
C GLN A 151 -2.94 -27.92 -15.82
N TYR A 152 -3.50 -28.25 -14.65
CA TYR A 152 -3.43 -29.58 -14.03
C TYR A 152 -4.67 -30.44 -14.33
N THR A 153 -5.23 -30.36 -15.54
CA THR A 153 -6.28 -31.29 -16.00
C THR A 153 -5.71 -32.71 -16.11
N LEU A 154 -5.77 -33.46 -15.01
CA LEU A 154 -5.59 -34.90 -15.02
C LEU A 154 -6.70 -35.52 -15.87
N GLY A 155 -6.32 -36.23 -16.95
CA GLY A 155 -7.24 -36.89 -17.87
C GLY A 155 -8.07 -38.03 -17.27
N THR A 156 -7.81 -38.41 -16.01
CA THR A 156 -8.62 -39.35 -15.22
C THR A 156 -8.52 -39.03 -13.72
N LYS A 157 -9.63 -39.26 -13.00
CA LYS A 157 -9.82 -38.96 -11.58
C LYS A 157 -8.85 -39.79 -10.71
N PRO A 158 -7.94 -39.18 -9.94
CA PRO A 158 -7.15 -39.92 -8.97
C PRO A 158 -8.03 -40.32 -7.79
N THR A 159 -8.27 -41.62 -7.64
CA THR A 159 -8.91 -42.20 -6.46
C THR A 159 -7.92 -42.11 -5.29
N GLY A 160 -7.99 -41.03 -4.50
CA GLY A 160 -7.37 -41.06 -3.17
C GLY A 160 -6.92 -39.75 -2.54
N ASN A 161 -6.84 -38.61 -3.25
CA ASN A 161 -6.37 -37.36 -2.64
C ASN A 161 -7.20 -36.15 -3.10
N ILE A 162 -7.37 -35.18 -2.19
CA ILE A 162 -8.27 -34.02 -2.30
C ILE A 162 -8.13 -33.35 -3.68
N ASP A 163 -9.23 -33.35 -4.43
CA ASP A 163 -9.33 -32.82 -5.79
C ASP A 163 -9.37 -31.29 -5.75
N LEU A 164 -8.18 -30.68 -5.70
CA LEU A 164 -7.97 -29.23 -5.64
C LEU A 164 -8.71 -28.50 -6.78
N THR A 165 -8.82 -29.15 -7.94
CA THR A 165 -9.53 -28.69 -9.13
C THR A 165 -11.03 -28.54 -8.92
N VAL A 166 -11.68 -29.44 -8.18
CA VAL A 166 -13.12 -29.33 -7.85
C VAL A 166 -13.37 -28.22 -6.82
N ALA A 167 -12.47 -28.04 -5.86
CA ALA A 167 -12.53 -26.94 -4.89
C ALA A 167 -12.37 -25.58 -5.59
N LEU A 168 -11.34 -25.42 -6.42
CA LEU A 168 -11.10 -24.21 -7.21
C LEU A 168 -12.20 -23.93 -8.25
N TRP A 169 -12.81 -24.95 -8.84
CA TRP A 169 -13.98 -24.79 -9.71
C TRP A 169 -15.22 -24.34 -8.95
N GLY A 170 -15.41 -24.85 -7.73
CA GLY A 170 -16.45 -24.40 -6.79
C GLY A 170 -16.26 -22.95 -6.37
N ASP A 171 -15.04 -22.54 -6.06
CA ASP A 171 -14.69 -21.17 -5.74
C ASP A 171 -14.78 -20.27 -6.97
N TYR A 172 -14.41 -20.73 -8.17
CA TYR A 172 -14.61 -19.98 -9.41
C TYR A 172 -16.11 -19.76 -9.74
N LYS A 173 -16.93 -20.82 -9.67
CA LYS A 173 -18.40 -20.71 -9.89
C LYS A 173 -19.10 -19.84 -8.86
N ARG A 174 -18.57 -19.81 -7.63
CA ARG A 174 -19.03 -18.94 -6.56
C ARG A 174 -18.26 -17.62 -6.52
N ALA A 175 -17.33 -17.33 -7.43
CA ALA A 175 -16.43 -16.18 -7.37
C ALA A 175 -15.77 -15.93 -5.98
N GLY A 176 -15.46 -16.99 -5.24
CA GLY A 176 -14.96 -16.92 -3.87
C GLY A 176 -15.99 -16.37 -2.87
N LEU A 177 -17.28 -16.34 -3.20
CA LEU A 177 -18.36 -15.78 -2.38
C LEU A 177 -18.40 -16.41 -0.99
N LYS A 178 -18.16 -17.72 -0.84
CA LYS A 178 -18.15 -18.36 0.49
C LYS A 178 -16.99 -17.85 1.36
N GLU A 179 -15.78 -17.77 0.81
CA GLU A 179 -14.62 -17.20 1.51
C GLU A 179 -14.77 -15.69 1.73
N ARG A 180 -15.45 -14.97 0.83
CA ARG A 180 -15.81 -13.56 0.99
C ARG A 180 -16.89 -13.34 2.06
N TYR A 181 -17.89 -14.22 2.18
CA TYR A 181 -18.92 -14.13 3.21
C TYR A 181 -18.38 -14.52 4.58
N THR A 182 -17.62 -15.63 4.67
CA THR A 182 -16.99 -16.04 5.94
C THR A 182 -15.90 -15.05 6.34
N GLY A 183 -15.03 -14.64 5.41
CA GLY A 183 -14.01 -13.62 5.66
C GLY A 183 -14.61 -12.27 6.00
N GLY A 184 -15.66 -11.84 5.29
CA GLY A 184 -16.40 -10.60 5.59
C GLY A 184 -17.17 -10.65 6.91
N ALA A 185 -17.73 -11.81 7.30
CA ALA A 185 -18.37 -11.98 8.61
C ALA A 185 -17.33 -11.94 9.74
N ILE A 186 -16.17 -12.56 9.56
CA ILE A 186 -15.04 -12.47 10.50
C ILE A 186 -14.54 -11.03 10.60
N ALA A 187 -14.44 -10.31 9.48
CA ALA A 187 -14.09 -8.90 9.46
C ALA A 187 -15.09 -8.04 10.24
N LEU A 188 -16.39 -8.21 9.99
CA LEU A 188 -17.45 -7.49 10.70
C LEU A 188 -17.44 -7.78 12.20
N PHE A 189 -17.13 -9.02 12.57
CA PHE A 189 -16.96 -9.41 13.96
C PHE A 189 -15.79 -8.67 14.62
N PHE A 190 -14.62 -8.63 13.97
CA PHE A 190 -13.47 -7.88 14.45
C PHE A 190 -13.73 -6.38 14.51
N TRP A 191 -14.38 -5.83 13.50
CA TRP A 191 -14.76 -4.42 13.47
C TRP A 191 -15.72 -4.06 14.60
N LEU A 192 -16.70 -4.93 14.89
CA LEU A 192 -17.60 -4.75 16.02
C LEU A 192 -16.84 -4.80 17.36
N ILE A 193 -15.90 -5.72 17.52
CA ILE A 193 -15.04 -5.78 18.71
C ILE A 193 -14.20 -4.52 18.83
N ASP A 194 -13.61 -4.03 17.74
CA ASP A 194 -12.76 -2.84 17.73
C ASP A 194 -13.56 -1.58 18.10
N ILE A 195 -14.81 -1.46 17.61
CA ILE A 195 -15.76 -0.42 18.06
C ILE A 195 -16.00 -0.54 19.55
N ILE A 196 -16.41 -1.72 20.03
CA ILE A 196 -16.77 -1.88 21.43
C ILE A 196 -15.57 -1.57 22.30
N THR A 197 -14.40 -2.15 22.02
CA THR A 197 -13.19 -1.95 22.83
C THR A 197 -12.69 -0.51 22.78
N THR A 198 -12.78 0.16 21.64
CA THR A 198 -12.35 1.55 21.50
C THR A 198 -13.28 2.52 22.22
N PHE A 199 -14.61 2.37 22.06
CA PHE A 199 -15.58 3.25 22.70
C PHE A 199 -15.82 2.93 24.18
N VAL A 200 -15.62 1.68 24.61
CA VAL A 200 -15.62 1.33 26.05
C VAL A 200 -14.34 1.79 26.73
N GLY A 201 -13.18 1.66 26.07
CA GLY A 201 -11.91 2.16 26.60
C GLY A 201 -11.92 3.68 26.73
N ARG A 202 -12.37 4.40 25.68
CA ARG A 202 -12.50 5.87 25.68
C ARG A 202 -13.90 6.30 25.33
N TRP A 203 -14.73 6.49 26.35
CA TRP A 203 -16.11 6.89 26.20
C TRP A 203 -16.22 8.40 25.90
N PRO A 204 -16.65 8.84 24.70
CA PRO A 204 -16.69 10.27 24.35
C PRO A 204 -17.70 11.07 25.16
N PHE A 205 -18.77 10.44 25.63
CA PHE A 205 -19.84 11.11 26.37
C PHE A 205 -19.56 11.25 27.86
N GLN A 206 -18.35 10.88 28.32
CA GLN A 206 -17.90 11.26 29.67
C GLN A 206 -17.56 12.75 29.78
N TYR A 207 -17.31 13.41 28.64
CA TYR A 207 -16.97 14.82 28.57
C TYR A 207 -18.20 15.72 28.57
N THR A 208 -18.10 16.85 29.26
CA THR A 208 -19.15 17.89 29.27
C THR A 208 -18.95 18.92 28.16
N ASN A 209 -17.70 19.14 27.72
CA ASN A 209 -17.39 20.08 26.65
C ASN A 209 -17.71 19.45 25.27
N PRO A 210 -18.57 20.07 24.44
CA PRO A 210 -18.95 19.53 23.13
C PRO A 210 -17.77 19.29 22.19
N LEU A 211 -16.74 20.16 22.24
CA LEU A 211 -15.56 20.02 21.40
C LEU A 211 -14.73 18.80 21.81
N SER A 212 -14.63 18.53 23.12
CA SER A 212 -13.95 17.34 23.64
C SER A 212 -14.67 16.05 23.26
N ILE A 213 -16.01 16.05 23.24
CA ILE A 213 -16.81 14.91 22.77
C ILE A 213 -16.48 14.62 21.29
N ILE A 214 -16.55 15.65 20.43
CA ILE A 214 -16.27 15.50 19.00
C ILE A 214 -14.83 15.06 18.76
N ALA A 215 -13.86 15.64 19.47
CA ALA A 215 -12.46 15.29 19.32
C ALA A 215 -12.16 13.85 19.78
N CYS A 216 -12.74 13.40 20.90
CA CYS A 216 -12.61 12.03 21.38
C CYS A 216 -13.24 11.04 20.38
N PHE A 217 -14.43 11.36 19.88
CA PHE A 217 -15.11 10.55 18.87
C PHE A 217 -14.28 10.42 17.58
N GLY A 218 -13.74 11.54 17.08
CA GLY A 218 -12.86 11.55 15.91
C GLY A 218 -11.55 10.79 16.16
N TYR A 219 -10.95 10.93 17.34
CA TYR A 219 -9.77 10.19 17.74
C TYR A 219 -10.01 8.68 17.72
N ASN A 220 -11.13 8.21 18.29
CA ASN A 220 -11.49 6.79 18.29
C ASN A 220 -11.63 6.24 16.86
N ILE A 221 -12.31 6.97 15.96
CA ILE A 221 -12.44 6.58 14.54
C ILE A 221 -11.07 6.48 13.85
N VAL A 222 -10.21 7.48 14.05
CA VAL A 222 -8.87 7.49 13.43
C VAL A 222 -8.00 6.38 14.00
N ALA A 223 -8.07 6.13 15.32
CA ALA A 223 -7.31 5.08 15.98
C ALA A 223 -7.63 3.69 15.43
N MET A 224 -8.91 3.39 15.22
CA MET A 224 -9.37 2.14 14.60
C MET A 224 -8.85 2.00 13.16
N MET A 225 -9.07 3.02 12.33
CA MET A 225 -8.76 2.94 10.89
C MET A 225 -7.26 3.06 10.56
N ALA A 226 -6.47 3.72 11.39
CA ALA A 226 -5.06 3.99 11.10
C ALA A 226 -4.26 2.71 10.86
N GLY A 227 -4.57 1.66 11.63
CA GLY A 227 -3.90 0.38 11.56
C GLY A 227 -4.18 -0.38 10.27
N GLU A 228 -5.47 -0.58 9.96
CA GLU A 228 -5.90 -1.28 8.75
C GLU A 228 -5.47 -0.55 7.46
N ILE A 229 -5.54 0.78 7.44
CA ILE A 229 -5.11 1.61 6.31
C ILE A 229 -3.58 1.53 6.18
N GLY A 230 -2.86 1.66 7.29
CA GLY A 230 -1.41 1.54 7.33
C GLY A 230 -0.92 0.18 6.81
N TYR A 231 -1.51 -0.92 7.29
CA TYR A 231 -1.17 -2.27 6.82
C TYR A 231 -1.46 -2.44 5.33
N SER A 232 -2.61 -1.91 4.89
CA SER A 232 -2.99 -1.92 3.48
C SER A 232 -1.95 -1.21 2.63
N ILE A 233 -1.57 0.02 2.99
CA ILE A 233 -0.54 0.80 2.28
C ILE A 233 0.81 0.08 2.30
N TRP A 234 1.21 -0.48 3.44
CA TRP A 234 2.53 -1.10 3.63
C TRP A 234 2.71 -2.41 2.87
N LYS A 235 1.76 -3.33 3.00
CA LYS A 235 1.91 -4.73 2.56
C LYS A 235 1.05 -5.09 1.36
N LEU A 236 -0.07 -4.39 1.17
CA LEU A 236 -1.04 -4.78 0.16
C LEU A 236 -1.00 -3.88 -1.09
N THR A 237 -0.31 -2.73 -1.03
CA THR A 237 -0.11 -1.86 -2.19
C THR A 237 1.13 -2.30 -2.96
N LYS A 238 0.93 -2.70 -4.23
CA LYS A 238 2.02 -3.08 -5.13
C LYS A 238 2.69 -1.85 -5.72
#